data_AF-A0A5A8AK89-F1
#
_entry.id   AF-A0A5A8AK89-F1
#
_cell.length_a   1.000
_cell.length_b   1.000
_cell.length_c   1.000
_cell.angle_alpha   90.00
_cell.angle_beta   90.00
_cell.angle_gamma   90.00
#
_symmetry.space_group_name_H-M   'P 1'
#
loop_
_entity.id
_entity.type
_entity.pdbx_description
1 polymer ?
#
loop_
_entity_poly.entity_id
_entity_poly.type
_entity_poly.pdbx_seq_one_letter_code
_entity_poly.pdbx_strand_id
1 'polypeptide(L)'
;MIKYIRWVFTLLFAIFVLFVLYLEFGGKYILNTFDKRSITYEIKSNRKLPENFILFYNTIYPNSLSSNSWNYRLSSLLKSGSSGKDCPCSQTAYRLFPVLEIHNKKGIDEFLTARYIERHFSQKECLAFNFSHFDFLKNGKGIFTVSKSLFQKELKDLKPLEMAEIVALYENPVRYNRFRNPEKAQKRAEHFYTLYLNNFKTKN
;
A
#
# COMPACT_ATOMS: atom_id res chain seq x y z
N MET A 1 -33.51 -0.63 -37.95
CA MET A 1 -33.00 0.27 -36.89
C MET A 1 -32.69 -0.46 -35.58
N ILE A 2 -33.64 -1.15 -34.95
CA ILE A 2 -33.45 -1.86 -33.66
C ILE A 2 -32.36 -2.96 -33.71
N LYS A 3 -32.24 -3.71 -34.81
CA LYS A 3 -31.20 -4.74 -34.96
C LYS A 3 -29.78 -4.15 -34.94
N TYR A 4 -29.56 -3.02 -35.61
CA TYR A 4 -28.26 -2.34 -35.67
C TYR A 4 -27.84 -1.81 -34.29
N ILE A 5 -28.79 -1.23 -33.55
CA ILE A 5 -28.58 -0.75 -32.17
C ILE A 5 -28.13 -1.90 -31.26
N ARG A 6 -28.75 -3.09 -31.37
CA ARG A 6 -28.36 -4.27 -30.58
C ARG A 6 -26.91 -4.71 -30.86
N TRP A 7 -26.50 -4.73 -32.13
CA TRP A 7 -25.12 -5.07 -32.50
C TRP A 7 -24.10 -4.07 -31.96
N VAL A 8 -24.41 -2.78 -32.00
CA VAL A 8 -23.56 -1.74 -31.42
C VAL A 8 -23.37 -1.95 -29.92
N PHE A 9 -24.45 -2.20 -29.17
CA PHE A 9 -24.35 -2.48 -27.74
C PHE A 9 -23.56 -3.74 -27.43
N THR A 10 -23.76 -4.83 -28.19
CA THR A 10 -22.98 -6.07 -28.01
C THR A 10 -21.49 -5.84 -28.27
N LEU A 11 -21.15 -5.09 -29.32
CA LEU A 11 -19.76 -4.78 -29.66
C LEU A 11 -19.12 -3.89 -28.59
N LEU A 12 -19.82 -2.86 -28.11
CA LEU A 12 -19.35 -2.01 -27.01
C LEU A 12 -19.13 -2.80 -25.72
N PHE A 13 -20.04 -3.72 -25.38
CA PHE A 13 -19.90 -4.59 -24.23
C PHE A 13 -18.68 -5.52 -24.37
N ALA A 14 -18.47 -6.10 -25.55
CA ALA A 14 -17.29 -6.93 -25.81
C ALA A 14 -15.98 -6.14 -25.67
N ILE A 15 -15.93 -4.91 -26.21
CA ILE A 15 -14.78 -4.02 -26.03
C ILE A 15 -14.55 -3.69 -24.56
N PHE A 16 -15.61 -3.40 -23.82
CA PHE A 16 -15.53 -3.10 -22.38
C PHE A 16 -14.98 -4.31 -21.60
N VAL A 17 -15.46 -5.52 -21.89
CA VAL A 17 -14.95 -6.75 -21.26
C VAL A 17 -13.47 -6.96 -21.58
N LEU A 18 -13.05 -6.78 -22.84
CA LEU A 18 -11.64 -6.87 -23.23
C LEU A 18 -10.79 -5.82 -22.50
N PHE A 19 -11.32 -4.61 -22.33
CA PHE A 19 -10.63 -3.56 -21.58
C PHE A 19 -10.48 -3.90 -20.09
N VAL A 20 -11.52 -4.45 -19.43
CA VAL A 20 -11.43 -4.91 -18.05
C VAL A 20 -10.45 -6.08 -17.89
N LEU A 21 -10.43 -7.01 -18.84
CA LEU A 21 -9.45 -8.09 -18.88
C LEU A 21 -8.03 -7.54 -19.08
N TYR A 22 -7.85 -6.55 -19.93
CA TYR A 22 -6.57 -5.86 -20.06
C TYR A 22 -6.16 -5.20 -18.74
N LEU A 23 -7.07 -4.57 -18.03
CA LEU A 23 -6.79 -3.97 -16.72
C LEU A 23 -6.38 -5.02 -15.67
N GLU A 24 -6.99 -6.21 -15.70
CA GLU A 24 -6.71 -7.28 -14.74
C GLU A 24 -5.44 -8.10 -15.04
N PHE A 25 -5.11 -8.29 -16.33
CA PHE A 25 -4.03 -9.16 -16.79
C PHE A 25 -2.89 -8.43 -17.51
N GLY A 26 -3.07 -7.15 -17.85
CA GLY A 26 -2.16 -6.33 -18.66
C GLY A 26 -0.75 -6.22 -18.09
N GLY A 27 -0.63 -6.23 -16.76
CA GLY A 27 0.66 -6.24 -16.05
C GLY A 27 1.61 -7.35 -16.51
N LYS A 28 1.09 -8.51 -16.91
CA LYS A 28 1.90 -9.62 -17.46
C LYS A 28 2.57 -9.24 -18.78
N TYR A 29 1.96 -8.36 -19.57
CA TYR A 29 2.43 -7.98 -20.90
C TYR A 29 3.31 -6.74 -20.88
N ILE A 30 3.02 -5.77 -20.00
CA ILE A 30 3.82 -4.53 -19.90
C ILE A 30 5.15 -4.73 -19.16
N LEU A 31 5.22 -5.69 -18.22
CA LEU A 31 6.43 -5.96 -17.45
C LEU A 31 7.32 -6.98 -18.18
N ASN A 32 8.58 -6.62 -18.38
CA ASN A 32 9.57 -7.53 -18.94
C ASN A 32 9.98 -8.61 -17.90
N THR A 33 10.75 -9.63 -18.31
CA THR A 33 11.15 -10.71 -17.38
C THR A 33 12.08 -10.23 -16.27
N PHE A 34 12.89 -9.20 -16.52
CA PHE A 34 13.77 -8.59 -15.52
C PHE A 34 12.95 -7.87 -14.43
N ASP A 35 12.02 -7.00 -14.81
CA ASP A 35 11.12 -6.30 -13.91
C ASP A 35 10.34 -7.27 -13.01
N LYS A 36 9.79 -8.34 -13.60
CA LYS A 36 9.07 -9.38 -12.83
C LYS A 36 9.96 -10.02 -11.77
N ARG A 37 11.20 -10.39 -12.14
CA ARG A 37 12.18 -10.96 -11.21
C ARG A 37 12.59 -9.96 -10.13
N SER A 38 12.82 -8.70 -10.52
CA SER A 38 13.16 -7.61 -9.60
C SER A 38 12.04 -7.42 -8.57
N ILE A 39 10.79 -7.26 -9.00
CA ILE A 39 9.61 -7.18 -8.12
C ILE A 39 9.55 -8.38 -7.17
N THR A 40 9.71 -9.60 -7.69
CA THR A 40 9.71 -10.81 -6.84
C THR A 40 10.81 -10.79 -5.80
N TYR A 41 12.04 -10.47 -6.20
CA TYR A 41 13.20 -10.42 -5.31
C TYR A 41 13.02 -9.36 -4.22
N GLU A 42 12.67 -8.15 -4.62
CA GLU A 42 12.45 -7.01 -3.73
C GLU A 42 11.36 -7.29 -2.69
N ILE A 43 10.25 -7.93 -3.08
CA ILE A 43 9.15 -8.22 -2.14
C ILE A 43 9.48 -9.43 -1.25
N LYS A 44 9.98 -10.52 -1.81
CA LYS A 44 10.19 -11.80 -1.08
C LYS A 44 11.40 -11.80 -0.17
N SER A 45 12.42 -10.98 -0.45
CA SER A 45 13.62 -10.87 0.39
C SER A 45 13.38 -10.19 1.74
N ASN A 46 12.24 -9.52 1.92
CA ASN A 46 11.94 -8.79 3.15
C ASN A 46 11.72 -9.71 4.35
N ARG A 47 12.20 -9.26 5.51
CA ARG A 47 11.78 -9.82 6.80
C ARG A 47 10.28 -9.57 6.99
N LYS A 48 9.54 -10.63 7.35
CA LYS A 48 8.10 -10.55 7.64
C LYS A 48 7.85 -9.63 8.84
N LEU A 49 6.82 -8.79 8.73
CA LEU A 49 6.35 -7.97 9.85
C LEU A 49 5.73 -8.86 10.93
N PRO A 50 5.90 -8.54 12.22
CA PRO A 50 5.26 -9.27 13.30
C PRO A 50 3.75 -9.00 13.31
N GLU A 51 2.96 -10.00 13.74
CA GLU A 51 1.49 -9.94 13.66
C GLU A 51 0.89 -8.81 14.51
N ASN A 52 1.51 -8.42 15.63
CA ASN A 52 1.06 -7.27 16.44
C ASN A 52 1.03 -5.96 15.62
N PHE A 53 2.07 -5.73 14.81
CA PHE A 53 2.16 -4.53 13.97
C PHE A 53 1.19 -4.60 12.79
N ILE A 54 1.07 -5.78 12.15
CA ILE A 54 0.12 -6.00 11.06
C ILE A 54 -1.32 -5.77 11.55
N LEU A 55 -1.68 -6.32 12.71
CA LEU A 55 -3.00 -6.16 13.32
C LEU A 55 -3.26 -4.70 13.70
N PHE A 56 -2.27 -4.02 14.31
CA PHE A 56 -2.36 -2.60 14.62
C PHE A 56 -2.63 -1.78 13.35
N TYR A 57 -1.83 -1.99 12.30
CA TYR A 57 -1.97 -1.27 11.03
C TYR A 57 -3.34 -1.52 10.37
N ASN A 58 -3.82 -2.76 10.33
CA ASN A 58 -5.14 -3.09 9.79
C ASN A 58 -6.31 -2.60 10.65
N THR A 59 -6.06 -2.31 11.93
CA THR A 59 -7.07 -1.73 12.82
C THR A 59 -7.23 -0.24 12.58
N ILE A 60 -6.13 0.49 12.32
CA ILE A 60 -6.19 1.92 12.00
C ILE A 60 -6.62 2.19 10.54
N TYR A 61 -6.22 1.33 9.59
CA TYR A 61 -6.62 1.37 8.19
C TYR A 61 -7.47 0.14 7.87
N PRO A 62 -8.79 0.19 8.17
CA PRO A 62 -9.67 -0.93 7.90
C PRO A 62 -9.68 -1.18 6.40
N ASN A 63 -9.54 -2.44 6.02
CA ASN A 63 -9.36 -2.93 4.65
C ASN A 63 -7.93 -2.92 4.10
N SER A 64 -6.91 -2.45 4.83
CA SER A 64 -5.54 -2.53 4.31
C SER A 64 -5.08 -3.96 3.98
N LEU A 65 -5.63 -4.98 4.63
CA LEU A 65 -5.31 -6.39 4.31
C LEU A 65 -6.30 -7.05 3.34
N SER A 66 -7.51 -6.54 3.19
CA SER A 66 -8.59 -7.16 2.40
C SER A 66 -8.94 -6.39 1.12
N SER A 67 -8.59 -5.11 1.05
CA SER A 67 -8.80 -4.29 -0.13
C SER A 67 -7.86 -4.71 -1.24
N ASN A 68 -8.30 -4.51 -2.47
CA ASN A 68 -7.51 -4.70 -3.66
C ASN A 68 -7.43 -3.37 -4.42
N SER A 69 -6.58 -3.35 -5.44
CA SER A 69 -6.30 -2.16 -6.23
C SER A 69 -7.54 -1.64 -6.95
N TRP A 70 -8.50 -2.50 -7.35
CA TRP A 70 -9.78 -2.07 -7.91
C TRP A 70 -10.62 -1.29 -6.90
N ASN A 71 -10.83 -1.85 -5.71
CA ASN A 71 -11.58 -1.20 -4.64
C ASN A 71 -10.92 0.12 -4.23
N TYR A 72 -9.60 0.13 -4.15
CA TYR A 72 -8.84 1.34 -3.87
C TYR A 72 -9.03 2.41 -4.97
N ARG A 73 -8.87 2.05 -6.25
CA ARG A 73 -9.08 3.01 -7.35
C ARG A 73 -10.52 3.49 -7.45
N LEU A 74 -11.49 2.59 -7.34
CA LEU A 74 -12.91 2.95 -7.38
C LEU A 74 -13.28 3.87 -6.21
N SER A 75 -12.82 3.56 -4.99
CA SER A 75 -13.07 4.41 -3.83
C SER A 75 -12.40 5.78 -3.97
N SER A 76 -11.21 5.86 -4.57
CA SER A 76 -10.54 7.15 -4.83
C SER A 76 -11.26 8.02 -5.86
N LEU A 77 -12.01 7.41 -6.78
CA LEU A 77 -12.83 8.13 -7.76
C LEU A 77 -14.17 8.58 -7.16
N LEU A 78 -14.79 7.75 -6.32
CA LEU A 78 -16.12 8.00 -5.77
C LEU A 78 -16.11 8.81 -4.47
N LYS A 79 -15.06 8.70 -3.66
CA LYS A 79 -14.93 9.38 -2.35
C LYS A 79 -13.64 10.19 -2.33
N SER A 80 -13.75 11.51 -2.16
CA SER A 80 -12.59 12.34 -1.84
C SER A 80 -12.14 12.01 -0.41
N GLY A 81 -11.00 11.31 -0.28
CA GLY A 81 -10.40 11.02 1.02
C GLY A 81 -9.97 9.57 1.27
N SER A 82 -10.08 8.64 0.30
CA SER A 82 -9.46 7.32 0.47
C SER A 82 -7.93 7.48 0.50
N SER A 83 -7.32 7.07 1.61
CA SER A 83 -5.88 7.18 1.77
C SER A 83 -5.23 6.03 0.98
N GLY A 84 -4.10 6.26 0.31
CA GLY A 84 -3.33 5.18 -0.34
C GLY A 84 -2.96 4.03 0.59
N LYS A 85 -3.11 4.24 1.90
CA LYS A 85 -2.79 3.33 3.00
C LYS A 85 -3.72 2.13 3.12
N ASP A 86 -4.90 2.23 2.50
CA ASP A 86 -5.90 1.16 2.47
C ASP A 86 -5.56 0.05 1.45
N CYS A 87 -4.47 0.18 0.67
CA CYS A 87 -3.99 -0.85 -0.25
C CYS A 87 -2.45 -0.89 -0.34
N PRO A 88 -1.78 -1.71 0.49
CA PRO A 88 -0.32 -1.85 0.50
C PRO A 88 0.31 -2.24 -0.84
N CYS A 89 -0.32 -3.11 -1.63
CA CYS A 89 0.24 -3.51 -2.94
C CYS A 89 0.13 -2.39 -3.98
N SER A 90 -0.92 -1.56 -3.94
CA SER A 90 -1.01 -0.35 -4.75
C SER A 90 0.11 0.64 -4.39
N GLN A 91 0.39 0.85 -3.08
CA GLN A 91 1.54 1.65 -2.65
C GLN A 91 2.88 1.06 -3.11
N THR A 92 3.00 -0.27 -3.08
CA THR A 92 4.21 -0.97 -3.53
C THR A 92 4.43 -0.73 -5.03
N ALA A 93 3.37 -0.85 -5.83
CA ALA A 93 3.42 -0.55 -7.25
C ALA A 93 3.83 0.90 -7.51
N TYR A 94 3.23 1.87 -6.82
CA TYR A 94 3.60 3.28 -6.93
C TYR A 94 5.09 3.53 -6.62
N ARG A 95 5.65 2.84 -5.62
CA ARG A 95 7.07 2.96 -5.26
C ARG A 95 8.02 2.32 -6.25
N LEU A 96 7.65 1.17 -6.82
CA LEU A 96 8.47 0.46 -7.80
C LEU A 96 8.35 1.08 -9.18
N PHE A 97 7.20 1.67 -9.54
CA PHE A 97 6.90 2.17 -10.88
C PHE A 97 7.99 3.06 -11.50
N PRO A 98 8.65 4.00 -10.76
CA PRO A 98 9.73 4.81 -11.30
C PRO A 98 10.93 3.99 -11.80
N VAL A 99 11.26 2.87 -11.15
CA VAL A 99 12.46 2.06 -11.46
C VAL A 99 12.22 0.96 -12.50
N LEU A 100 10.97 0.66 -12.83
CA LEU A 100 10.63 -0.38 -13.82
C LEU A 100 10.98 0.05 -15.25
N GLU A 101 11.37 -0.88 -16.12
CA GLU A 101 11.78 -0.59 -17.49
C GLU A 101 10.61 -0.71 -18.49
N ILE A 102 9.52 -0.01 -18.20
CA ILE A 102 8.32 0.03 -19.07
C ILE A 102 8.50 1.11 -20.13
N HIS A 103 8.38 0.74 -21.41
CA HIS A 103 8.42 1.69 -22.52
C HIS A 103 7.20 2.63 -22.49
N ASN A 104 7.43 3.94 -22.64
CA ASN A 104 6.37 4.97 -22.71
C ASN A 104 5.39 4.90 -21.52
N LYS A 105 5.91 4.91 -20.28
CA LYS A 105 5.12 4.86 -19.04
C LYS A 105 3.92 5.81 -19.04
N LYS A 106 2.74 5.26 -18.78
CA LYS A 106 1.49 5.99 -18.57
C LYS A 106 0.92 5.69 -17.19
N GLY A 107 0.04 6.56 -16.69
CA GLY A 107 -0.60 6.37 -15.38
C GLY A 107 -1.38 5.05 -15.25
N ILE A 108 -1.90 4.51 -16.36
CA ILE A 108 -2.56 3.21 -16.38
C ILE A 108 -1.60 2.05 -16.07
N ASP A 109 -0.32 2.18 -16.43
CA ASP A 109 0.69 1.12 -16.26
C ASP A 109 1.06 0.92 -14.78
N GLU A 110 0.98 1.98 -13.97
CA GLU A 110 1.09 1.88 -12.51
C GLU A 110 -0.03 0.98 -11.95
N PHE A 111 -1.26 1.16 -12.44
CA PHE A 111 -2.39 0.33 -12.02
C PHE A 111 -2.23 -1.12 -12.51
N LEU A 112 -1.81 -1.33 -13.76
CA LEU A 112 -1.51 -2.67 -14.29
C LEU A 112 -0.40 -3.36 -13.48
N THR A 113 0.60 -2.61 -13.04
CA THR A 113 1.66 -3.10 -12.15
C THR A 113 1.10 -3.48 -10.78
N ALA A 114 0.20 -2.66 -10.21
CA ALA A 114 -0.48 -2.97 -8.95
C ALA A 114 -1.32 -4.26 -9.05
N ARG A 115 -2.07 -4.44 -10.14
CA ARG A 115 -2.80 -5.69 -10.42
C ARG A 115 -1.87 -6.88 -10.57
N TYR A 116 -0.73 -6.72 -11.25
CA TYR A 116 0.28 -7.77 -11.32
C TYR A 116 0.79 -8.16 -9.93
N ILE A 117 1.17 -7.20 -9.10
CA ILE A 117 1.69 -7.43 -7.74
C ILE A 117 0.63 -8.14 -6.87
N GLU A 118 -0.60 -7.65 -6.82
CA GLU A 118 -1.66 -8.24 -5.98
C GLU A 118 -2.03 -9.68 -6.35
N ARG A 119 -1.78 -10.07 -7.59
CA ARG A 119 -2.03 -11.45 -8.04
C ARG A 119 -0.93 -12.42 -7.67
N HIS A 120 0.25 -11.93 -7.31
CA HIS A 120 1.43 -12.74 -6.98
C HIS A 120 1.86 -12.60 -5.51
N PHE A 121 1.43 -11.54 -4.82
CA PHE A 121 1.82 -11.23 -3.45
C PHE A 121 0.60 -10.82 -2.62
N SER A 122 0.66 -11.16 -1.34
CA SER A 122 -0.34 -10.76 -0.36
C SER A 122 -0.16 -9.30 0.09
N GLN A 123 -1.24 -8.66 0.56
CA GLN A 123 -1.15 -7.33 1.16
C GLN A 123 -0.16 -7.28 2.34
N LYS A 124 0.01 -8.38 3.08
CA LYS A 124 1.00 -8.49 4.17
C LYS A 124 2.43 -8.40 3.64
N GLU A 125 2.75 -9.04 2.52
CA GLU A 125 4.07 -8.98 1.89
C GLU A 125 4.35 -7.59 1.31
N CYS A 126 3.38 -7.00 0.63
CA CYS A 126 3.46 -5.63 0.15
C CYS A 126 3.65 -4.61 1.29
N LEU A 127 2.95 -4.80 2.41
CA LEU A 127 3.13 -3.98 3.62
C LEU A 127 4.53 -4.14 4.21
N ALA A 128 5.06 -5.36 4.26
CA ALA A 128 6.42 -5.63 4.71
C ALA A 128 7.47 -4.95 3.81
N PHE A 129 7.31 -5.04 2.48
CA PHE A 129 8.15 -4.32 1.52
C PHE A 129 8.12 -2.82 1.79
N ASN A 130 6.93 -2.26 1.90
CA ASN A 130 6.71 -0.83 2.09
C ASN A 130 7.40 -0.28 3.34
N PHE A 131 7.29 -0.97 4.48
CA PHE A 131 7.90 -0.52 5.72
C PHE A 131 9.38 -0.86 5.83
N SER A 132 9.86 -1.90 5.15
CA SER A 132 11.28 -2.30 5.17
C SER A 132 12.14 -1.41 4.28
N HIS A 133 11.59 -0.92 3.17
CA HIS A 133 12.31 -0.08 2.22
C HIS A 133 12.15 1.43 2.47
N PHE A 134 11.24 1.82 3.36
CA PHE A 134 11.00 3.22 3.66
C PHE A 134 12.22 3.87 4.34
N ASP A 135 12.56 5.06 3.87
CA ASP A 135 13.58 5.91 4.47
C ASP A 135 12.93 6.81 5.54
N PHE A 136 13.23 6.52 6.80
CA PHE A 136 12.78 7.33 7.95
C PHE A 136 13.78 8.42 8.32
N LEU A 137 14.60 8.85 7.36
CA LEU A 137 15.63 9.88 7.47
C LEU A 137 16.68 9.49 8.52
N LYS A 138 16.96 10.39 9.48
CA LYS A 138 17.94 10.19 10.54
C LYS A 138 17.63 9.00 11.46
N ASN A 139 16.41 8.45 11.43
CA ASN A 139 16.04 7.29 12.25
C ASN A 139 16.43 5.95 11.58
N GLY A 140 16.89 5.98 10.34
CA GLY A 140 17.35 4.81 9.57
C GLY A 140 16.39 4.36 8.47
N LYS A 141 16.81 3.35 7.73
CA LYS A 141 16.03 2.70 6.67
C LYS A 141 15.36 1.44 7.23
N GLY A 142 14.06 1.33 7.00
CA GLY A 142 13.27 0.19 7.40
C GLY A 142 12.77 0.22 8.85
N ILE A 143 11.58 -0.35 9.05
CA ILE A 143 10.88 -0.32 10.34
C ILE A 143 11.63 -1.01 11.48
N PHE A 144 12.38 -2.07 11.21
CA PHE A 144 13.14 -2.78 12.24
C PHE A 144 14.24 -1.88 12.82
N THR A 145 14.95 -1.15 11.96
CA THR A 145 15.96 -0.16 12.34
C THR A 145 15.34 0.97 13.15
N VAL A 146 14.20 1.49 12.70
CA VAL A 146 13.51 2.59 13.38
C VAL A 146 12.97 2.21 14.75
N SER A 147 12.42 1.00 14.90
CA SER A 147 11.98 0.48 16.20
C SER A 147 13.10 0.52 17.24
N LYS A 148 14.32 0.15 16.83
CA LYS A 148 15.51 0.22 17.69
C LYS A 148 15.98 1.65 17.90
N SER A 149 16.01 2.46 16.85
CA SER A 149 16.44 3.86 16.93
C SER A 149 15.56 4.71 17.85
N LEU A 150 14.24 4.50 17.85
CA LEU A 150 13.29 5.31 18.63
C LEU A 150 13.04 4.78 20.04
N PHE A 151 12.99 3.45 20.20
CA PHE A 151 12.50 2.82 21.43
C PHE A 151 13.45 1.79 22.04
N GLN A 152 14.57 1.47 21.39
CA GLN A 152 15.51 0.41 21.79
C GLN A 152 14.83 -0.98 21.93
N LYS A 153 13.74 -1.21 21.20
CA LYS A 153 12.92 -2.45 21.26
C LYS A 153 12.87 -3.17 19.92
N GLU A 154 12.64 -4.49 19.96
CA GLU A 154 12.22 -5.20 18.75
C GLU A 154 10.80 -4.77 18.36
N LEU A 155 10.49 -4.84 17.06
CA LEU A 155 9.20 -4.41 16.52
C LEU A 155 8.01 -5.18 17.14
N LYS A 156 8.23 -6.46 17.48
CA LYS A 156 7.22 -7.32 18.14
C LYS A 156 6.91 -6.90 19.58
N ASP A 157 7.79 -6.13 20.22
CA ASP A 157 7.68 -5.73 21.63
C ASP A 157 7.15 -4.28 21.78
N LEU A 158 6.81 -3.62 20.67
CA LEU A 158 6.27 -2.27 20.69
C LEU A 158 4.83 -2.24 21.22
N LYS A 159 4.58 -1.23 22.06
CA LYS A 159 3.22 -0.89 22.51
C LYS A 159 2.44 -0.20 21.39
N PRO A 160 1.10 -0.22 21.42
CA PRO A 160 0.28 0.42 20.37
C PRO A 160 0.60 1.90 20.14
N LEU A 161 0.91 2.68 21.19
CA LEU A 161 1.30 4.08 21.04
C LEU A 161 2.67 4.25 20.32
N GLU A 162 3.61 3.33 20.56
CA GLU A 162 4.92 3.34 19.88
C GLU A 162 4.77 2.95 18.40
N MET A 163 3.90 1.98 18.10
CA MET A 163 3.52 1.64 16.72
C MET A 163 2.82 2.82 16.03
N ALA A 164 1.97 3.56 16.76
CA ALA A 164 1.30 4.76 16.29
C ALA A 164 2.29 5.86 15.90
N GLU A 165 3.35 6.05 16.68
CA GLU A 165 4.42 7.00 16.36
C GLU A 165 5.21 6.60 15.11
N ILE A 166 5.51 5.31 14.93
CA ILE A 166 6.14 4.82 13.68
C ILE A 166 5.23 5.05 12.48
N VAL A 167 3.92 4.79 12.60
CA VAL A 167 2.98 5.04 11.50
C VAL A 167 2.86 6.53 11.19
N ALA A 168 2.82 7.39 12.22
CA ALA A 168 2.86 8.84 12.03
C ALA A 168 4.12 9.27 11.26
N LEU A 169 5.28 8.76 11.65
CA LEU A 169 6.53 9.02 10.97
C LEU A 169 6.54 8.50 9.52
N TYR A 170 5.95 7.33 9.28
CA TYR A 170 5.78 6.75 7.94
C TYR A 170 4.87 7.61 7.05
N GLU A 171 3.87 8.29 7.61
CA GLU A 171 3.02 9.20 6.82
C GLU A 171 3.78 10.42 6.32
N ASN A 172 4.63 11.01 7.16
CA ASN A 172 5.45 12.14 6.79
C ASN A 172 6.70 12.21 7.70
N PRO A 173 7.86 11.74 7.22
CA PRO A 173 9.05 11.57 8.05
C PRO A 173 9.71 12.91 8.39
N VAL A 174 9.36 14.00 7.72
CA VAL A 174 9.85 15.36 8.05
C VAL A 174 8.95 15.99 9.12
N ARG A 175 7.62 15.98 8.89
CA ARG A 175 6.63 16.65 9.74
C ARG A 175 6.44 15.97 11.10
N TYR A 176 6.51 14.64 11.14
CA TYR A 176 6.24 13.83 12.33
C TYR A 176 7.49 13.22 12.95
N ASN A 177 8.66 13.80 12.68
CA ASN A 177 9.90 13.42 13.35
C ASN A 177 9.97 14.01 14.76
N ARG A 178 9.99 13.16 15.80
CA ARG A 178 10.03 13.60 17.20
C ARG A 178 11.23 14.47 17.57
N PHE A 179 12.37 14.28 16.90
CA PHE A 179 13.59 15.06 17.15
C PHE A 179 13.55 16.45 16.49
N ARG A 180 12.71 16.62 15.46
CA ARG A 180 12.51 17.91 14.77
C ARG A 180 11.25 18.64 15.22
N ASN A 181 10.15 17.92 15.43
CA ASN A 181 8.81 18.42 15.67
C ASN A 181 8.09 17.57 16.73
N PRO A 182 8.51 17.60 18.02
CA PRO A 182 8.03 16.69 19.06
C PRO A 182 6.51 16.79 19.27
N GLU A 183 5.96 18.00 19.35
CA GLU A 183 4.52 18.22 19.55
C GLU A 183 3.67 17.63 18.40
N LYS A 184 4.11 17.84 17.15
CA LYS A 184 3.39 17.31 15.97
C LYS A 184 3.48 15.80 15.90
N ALA A 185 4.64 15.22 16.24
CA ALA A 185 4.84 13.78 16.29
C ALA A 185 3.92 13.15 17.35
N GLN A 186 3.92 13.69 18.56
CA GLN A 186 3.07 13.23 19.66
C GLN A 186 1.59 13.31 19.29
N LYS A 187 1.11 14.48 18.84
CA LYS A 187 -0.29 14.67 18.47
C LYS A 187 -0.74 13.71 17.37
N ARG A 188 0.13 13.39 16.40
CA ARG A 188 -0.20 12.44 15.33
C ARG A 188 -0.21 10.99 15.83
N ALA A 189 0.72 10.61 16.71
CA ALA A 189 0.73 9.30 17.35
C ALA A 189 -0.51 9.09 18.23
N GLU A 190 -0.88 10.08 19.04
CA GLU A 190 -2.09 10.05 19.87
C GLU A 190 -3.36 9.90 19.03
N HIS A 191 -3.44 10.58 17.89
CA HIS A 191 -4.55 10.42 16.96
C HIS A 191 -4.65 8.97 16.45
N PHE A 192 -3.55 8.36 16.02
CA PHE A 192 -3.54 6.96 15.58
C PHE A 192 -3.86 5.98 16.70
N TYR A 193 -3.35 6.23 17.90
CA TYR A 193 -3.66 5.43 19.06
C TYR A 193 -5.15 5.51 19.43
N THR A 194 -5.75 6.70 19.35
CA THR A 194 -7.19 6.91 19.56
C THR A 194 -8.02 6.19 18.49
N LEU A 195 -7.63 6.28 17.22
CA LEU A 195 -8.26 5.54 16.13
C LEU A 195 -8.19 4.03 16.36
N TYR A 196 -7.03 3.52 16.81
CA TYR A 196 -6.85 2.13 17.16
C TYR A 196 -7.82 1.69 18.26
N LEU A 197 -7.91 2.44 19.36
CA LEU A 197 -8.82 2.12 20.47
C LEU A 197 -10.29 2.13 20.04
N ASN A 198 -10.69 3.12 19.24
CA ASN A 198 -12.07 3.23 18.75
C ASN A 198 -12.44 2.04 17.84
N ASN A 199 -11.56 1.70 16.90
CA ASN A 199 -11.80 0.59 15.96
C ASN A 199 -11.65 -0.79 16.61
N PHE A 200 -10.93 -0.89 17.73
CA PHE A 200 -10.85 -2.12 18.52
C PHE A 200 -12.14 -2.37 19.30
N LYS A 201 -12.73 -1.31 19.90
CA LYS A 201 -14.01 -1.39 20.62
C LYS A 201 -15.22 -1.69 19.73
N THR A 202 -15.17 -1.36 18.44
CA THR A 202 -16.29 -1.67 17.53
C THR A 202 -16.29 -3.11 17.03
N LYS A 203 -15.20 -3.86 17.23
CA LYS A 203 -15.03 -5.24 16.79
C LYS A 203 -15.25 -6.28 17.89
N ASN A 204 -15.25 -5.86 19.15
CA ASN A 204 -15.45 -6.68 20.36
C ASN A 204 -16.66 -6.17 21.13
#